data_AF-A0A016VHD5-F1
#
_entry.id   AF-A0A016VHD5-F1
#
_cell.length_a   1.000
_cell.length_b   1.000
_cell.length_c   1.000
_cell.angle_alpha   90.00
_cell.angle_beta   90.00
_cell.angle_gamma   90.00
#
_symmetry.space_group_name_H-M   'P 1'
#
loop_
_entity.id
_entity.type
_entity.pdbx_description
1 polymer ?
#
loop_
_entity_poly.entity_id
_entity_poly.type
_entity_poly.pdbx_seq_one_letter_code
_entity_poly.pdbx_strand_id
1 'polypeptide(L)'
;MLEEEAEKVVEKCDDKATGPAELSMVIKKTKLTTCNPHPLFKEAIDGTDGWWSVVTTHGESGKEIVNSAELQSFATLANAEATRIGCAQKNCDGSLVMACMVYGKAPAVGKPIYKVGKACSGHSDCDTYAGSKCGKDGLCIAGYPDPNKKPEPEPEPPTEKPPTTQGSSEGSSQEPPTESTSQPGYLHPVDFRLITVCDLLHLHFALFLVKTPHLRQEMNTWMD
;
A
#
# COMPACT_ATOMS: atom_id res chain seq x y z
N MET A 1 -2.54 -10.79 -3.85
CA MET A 1 -1.64 -9.62 -3.71
C MET A 1 -1.99 -8.82 -2.45
N LEU A 2 -1.21 -7.81 -2.02
CA LEU A 2 -1.49 -7.04 -0.78
C LEU A 2 -2.87 -6.35 -0.81
N GLU A 3 -3.27 -5.85 -1.98
CA GLU A 3 -4.59 -5.26 -2.22
C GLU A 3 -5.72 -6.27 -1.96
N GLU A 4 -5.62 -7.49 -2.49
CA GLU A 4 -6.61 -8.56 -2.22
C GLU A 4 -6.71 -8.92 -0.73
N GLU A 5 -5.62 -8.86 0.03
CA GLU A 5 -5.68 -9.06 1.48
C GLU A 5 -6.40 -7.89 2.18
N ALA A 6 -6.17 -6.66 1.72
CA ALA A 6 -6.93 -5.51 2.19
C ALA A 6 -8.42 -5.64 1.84
N GLU A 7 -8.76 -6.10 0.63
CA GLU A 7 -10.14 -6.37 0.19
C GLU A 7 -10.84 -7.36 1.11
N LYS A 8 -10.22 -8.50 1.40
CA LYS A 8 -10.76 -9.51 2.35
C LYS A 8 -11.04 -8.93 3.73
N VAL A 9 -10.24 -7.96 4.18
CA VAL A 9 -10.46 -7.29 5.47
C VAL A 9 -11.64 -6.33 5.39
N VAL A 10 -11.70 -5.44 4.38
CA VAL A 10 -12.77 -4.43 4.29
C VAL A 10 -14.14 -5.05 3.98
N GLU A 11 -14.20 -6.20 3.31
CA GLU A 11 -15.44 -6.96 3.09
C GLU A 11 -16.10 -7.43 4.40
N LYS A 12 -15.36 -7.48 5.51
CA LYS A 12 -15.93 -7.80 6.84
C LYS A 12 -16.73 -6.63 7.43
N CYS A 13 -16.58 -5.41 6.90
CA CYS A 13 -17.27 -4.21 7.36
C CYS A 13 -17.10 -3.87 8.86
N ASP A 14 -16.02 -4.36 9.47
CA ASP A 14 -15.65 -4.22 10.88
C ASP A 14 -14.29 -3.51 10.98
N ASP A 15 -14.23 -2.43 11.77
CA ASP A 15 -13.01 -1.66 11.99
C ASP A 15 -12.03 -2.32 12.97
N LYS A 16 -12.45 -3.43 13.59
CA LYS A 16 -11.62 -4.29 14.43
C LYS A 16 -11.16 -5.55 13.71
N ALA A 17 -11.52 -5.70 12.43
CA ALA A 17 -11.05 -6.80 11.61
C ALA A 17 -9.52 -6.83 11.59
N THR A 18 -8.95 -8.04 11.64
CA THR A 18 -7.51 -8.26 11.57
C THR A 18 -7.10 -8.79 10.19
N GLY A 19 -5.90 -8.38 9.77
CA GLY A 19 -5.22 -8.86 8.57
C GLY A 19 -4.33 -10.08 8.84
N PRO A 20 -3.61 -10.57 7.82
CA PRO A 20 -2.64 -11.65 7.96
C PRO A 20 -1.51 -11.28 8.94
N ALA A 21 -1.08 -12.24 9.78
CA ALA A 21 -0.11 -12.00 10.84
C ALA A 21 1.30 -11.59 10.35
N GLU A 22 1.65 -11.90 9.10
CA GLU A 22 2.96 -11.57 8.51
C GLU A 22 3.02 -10.18 7.87
N LEU A 23 1.88 -9.50 7.77
CA LEU A 23 1.77 -8.15 7.22
C LEU A 23 1.44 -7.16 8.34
N SER A 24 1.76 -5.90 8.08
CA SER A 24 1.25 -4.80 8.89
C SER A 24 0.00 -4.25 8.26
N MET A 25 -0.89 -3.72 9.09
CA MET A 25 -2.17 -3.22 8.60
C MET A 25 -2.59 -1.98 9.36
N VAL A 26 -3.13 -1.01 8.63
CA VAL A 26 -3.97 0.05 9.18
C VAL A 26 -5.40 -0.13 8.68
N ILE A 27 -6.38 0.13 9.54
CA ILE A 27 -7.81 0.08 9.22
C ILE A 27 -8.51 1.29 9.82
N LYS A 28 -9.51 1.81 9.13
CA LYS A 28 -10.33 2.94 9.57
C LYS A 28 -11.73 2.82 9.01
N LYS A 29 -12.71 3.13 9.85
CA LYS A 29 -14.11 3.27 9.46
C LYS A 29 -14.53 4.70 9.67
N THR A 30 -15.17 5.28 8.66
CA THR A 30 -15.72 6.63 8.71
C THR A 30 -17.11 6.65 8.10
N LYS A 31 -17.92 7.65 8.44
CA LYS A 31 -19.23 7.81 7.85
C LYS A 31 -19.11 8.33 6.42
N LEU A 32 -19.85 7.74 5.47
CA LEU A 32 -19.98 8.31 4.14
C LEU A 32 -20.87 9.55 4.20
N THR A 33 -20.28 10.68 3.86
CA THR A 33 -20.98 11.97 3.71
C THR A 33 -21.15 12.37 2.24
N THR A 34 -20.46 11.67 1.35
CA THR A 34 -20.42 11.89 -0.09
C THR A 34 -20.24 10.56 -0.81
N CYS A 35 -20.64 10.53 -2.08
CA CYS A 35 -20.50 9.37 -2.96
C CYS A 35 -19.10 9.33 -3.62
N ASN A 36 -18.29 10.38 -3.44
CA ASN A 36 -16.87 10.39 -3.77
C ASN A 36 -16.05 9.98 -2.53
N PRO A 37 -15.51 8.75 -2.46
CA PRO A 37 -14.76 8.29 -1.29
C PRO A 37 -13.34 8.86 -1.22
N HIS A 38 -12.81 9.45 -2.30
CA HIS A 38 -11.41 9.90 -2.36
C HIS A 38 -11.03 10.91 -1.26
N PRO A 39 -11.84 11.96 -0.95
CA PRO A 39 -11.54 12.86 0.15
C PRO A 39 -11.54 12.15 1.51
N LEU A 40 -12.40 11.15 1.72
CA LEU A 40 -12.46 10.40 2.97
C LEU A 40 -11.24 9.49 3.15
N PHE A 41 -10.75 8.90 2.06
CA PHE A 41 -9.51 8.11 2.08
C PHE A 41 -8.29 8.99 2.32
N LYS A 42 -8.23 10.17 1.70
CA LYS A 42 -7.19 11.17 2.00
C LYS A 42 -7.19 11.57 3.47
N GLU A 43 -8.36 11.92 4.01
CA GLU A 43 -8.55 12.24 5.43
C GLU A 43 -8.16 11.07 6.37
N ALA A 44 -8.36 9.82 5.94
CA ALA A 44 -7.91 8.65 6.69
C ALA A 44 -6.38 8.57 6.80
N ILE A 45 -5.65 9.03 5.78
CA ILE A 45 -4.19 9.04 5.75
C ILE A 45 -3.64 10.25 6.50
N ASP A 46 -3.92 11.46 6.01
CA ASP A 46 -3.23 12.70 6.42
C ASP A 46 -4.13 13.73 7.11
N GLY A 47 -5.39 13.36 7.39
CA GLY A 47 -6.33 14.17 8.15
C GLY A 47 -5.90 14.38 9.61
N THR A 48 -6.63 15.24 10.34
CA THR A 48 -6.26 15.57 11.74
C THR A 48 -6.31 14.35 12.66
N ASP A 49 -7.26 13.45 12.39
CA ASP A 49 -7.39 12.16 13.09
C ASP A 49 -6.90 10.99 12.21
N GLY A 50 -6.06 11.28 11.21
CA GLY A 50 -5.53 10.33 10.25
C GLY A 50 -4.46 9.40 10.83
N TRP A 51 -4.16 8.31 10.13
CA TRP A 51 -3.14 7.36 10.55
C TRP A 51 -1.75 8.00 10.67
N TRP A 52 -1.45 9.00 9.82
CA TRP A 52 -0.16 9.68 9.80
C TRP A 52 -0.06 10.77 10.87
N SER A 53 -1.17 11.42 11.25
CA SER A 53 -1.14 12.61 12.11
C SER A 53 -0.73 12.33 13.55
N VAL A 54 -0.79 11.08 14.02
CA VAL A 54 -0.38 10.70 15.38
C VAL A 54 1.05 11.11 15.71
N VAL A 55 1.94 11.16 14.71
CA VAL A 55 3.33 11.62 14.87
C VAL A 55 3.42 13.10 15.24
N THR A 56 2.44 13.92 14.88
CA THR A 56 2.44 15.36 15.21
C THR A 56 2.21 15.62 16.70
N THR A 57 1.57 14.67 17.38
CA THR A 57 1.27 14.76 18.81
C THR A 57 2.30 14.00 19.66
N HIS A 58 2.82 12.88 19.15
CA HIS A 58 3.67 11.97 19.92
C HIS A 58 5.11 11.86 19.42
N GLY A 59 5.44 12.45 18.27
CA GLY A 59 6.79 12.49 17.73
C GLY A 59 7.53 13.78 18.07
N GLU A 60 8.86 13.72 18.09
CA GLU A 60 9.73 14.89 18.24
C GLU A 60 10.66 14.98 17.03
N SER A 61 10.57 16.09 16.30
CA SER A 61 11.37 16.30 15.09
C SER A 61 12.87 16.31 15.41
N GLY A 62 13.67 15.68 14.56
CA GLY A 62 15.12 15.59 14.72
C GLY A 62 15.60 14.57 15.76
N LYS A 63 14.68 13.89 16.46
CA LYS A 63 14.99 12.74 17.32
C LYS A 63 14.52 11.44 16.68
N GLU A 64 15.06 10.34 17.20
CA GLU A 64 14.61 9.01 16.82
C GLU A 64 13.19 8.79 17.32
N ILE A 65 12.27 8.51 16.39
CA ILE A 65 10.89 8.19 16.72
C ILE A 65 10.82 6.69 16.90
N VAL A 66 10.58 6.28 18.15
CA VAL A 66 10.37 4.88 18.53
C VAL A 66 8.88 4.54 18.49
N ASN A 67 8.55 3.34 18.04
CA ASN A 67 7.15 2.90 17.99
C ASN A 67 6.59 2.77 19.42
N SER A 68 5.34 3.17 19.59
CA SER A 68 4.55 3.07 20.83
C SER A 68 3.13 2.60 20.50
N ALA A 69 2.26 2.44 21.50
CA ALA A 69 0.87 2.08 21.23
C ALA A 69 0.14 3.18 20.42
N GLU A 70 0.43 4.44 20.71
CA GLU A 70 -0.15 5.63 20.08
C GLU A 70 0.40 5.88 18.68
N LEU A 71 1.62 5.44 18.40
CA LEU A 71 2.29 5.61 17.11
C LEU A 71 2.10 4.45 16.15
N GLN A 72 1.36 3.37 16.50
CA GLN A 72 1.27 2.16 15.68
C GLN A 72 0.84 2.41 14.23
N SER A 73 -0.13 3.29 13.99
CA SER A 73 -0.60 3.61 12.65
C SER A 73 0.47 4.30 11.81
N PHE A 74 1.19 5.24 12.42
CA PHE A 74 2.32 5.91 11.80
C PHE A 74 3.48 4.94 11.60
N ALA A 75 3.83 4.12 12.58
CA ALA A 75 4.89 3.12 12.49
C ALA A 75 4.63 2.09 11.40
N THR A 76 3.36 1.74 11.16
CA THR A 76 2.97 0.85 10.06
C THR A 76 3.22 1.49 8.70
N LEU A 77 2.81 2.75 8.51
CA LEU A 77 2.91 3.44 7.21
C LEU A 77 4.31 4.00 6.93
N ALA A 78 5.04 4.43 7.97
CA ALA A 78 6.37 5.02 7.89
C ALA A 78 7.50 4.00 8.11
N ASN A 79 7.19 2.71 8.15
CA ASN A 79 8.19 1.64 8.30
C ASN A 79 9.24 1.73 7.17
N ALA A 80 10.48 2.08 7.51
CA ALA A 80 11.54 2.30 6.53
C ALA A 80 11.93 1.05 5.72
N GLU A 81 11.61 -0.14 6.22
CA GLU A 81 11.88 -1.40 5.53
C GLU A 81 10.72 -1.81 4.60
N ALA A 82 9.54 -1.20 4.75
CA ALA A 82 8.42 -1.55 3.91
C ALA A 82 8.62 -1.07 2.46
N THR A 83 8.47 -1.98 1.50
CA THR A 83 8.70 -1.70 0.07
C THR A 83 7.43 -1.73 -0.78
N ARG A 84 6.32 -2.18 -0.19
CA ARG A 84 5.05 -2.38 -0.88
C ARG A 84 3.89 -2.11 0.05
N ILE A 85 2.85 -1.51 -0.51
CA ILE A 85 1.57 -1.25 0.14
C ILE A 85 0.46 -1.62 -0.82
N GLY A 86 -0.63 -2.18 -0.32
CA GLY A 86 -1.86 -2.41 -1.07
C GLY A 86 -3.05 -2.03 -0.20
N CYS A 87 -3.98 -1.24 -0.74
CA CYS A 87 -5.11 -0.72 0.02
C CYS A 87 -6.42 -1.12 -0.65
N ALA A 88 -7.48 -1.25 0.14
CA ALA A 88 -8.83 -1.47 -0.34
C ALA A 88 -9.82 -0.66 0.50
N GLN A 89 -11.01 -0.46 -0.06
CA GLN A 89 -12.10 0.22 0.61
C GLN A 89 -13.45 -0.42 0.28
N LYS A 90 -14.38 -0.38 1.24
CA LYS A 90 -15.73 -0.91 1.09
C LYS A 90 -16.76 0.04 1.68
N ASN A 91 -17.83 0.30 0.94
CA ASN A 91 -19.04 0.90 1.49
C ASN A 91 -19.83 -0.18 2.25
N CYS A 92 -20.02 0.05 3.54
CA CYS A 92 -20.66 -0.79 4.52
C CYS A 92 -21.84 -0.03 5.12
N ASP A 93 -22.96 -0.02 4.39
CA ASP A 93 -24.24 0.59 4.79
C ASP A 93 -24.11 2.05 5.25
N GLY A 94 -23.46 2.88 4.43
CA GLY A 94 -23.29 4.30 4.72
C GLY A 94 -22.07 4.61 5.59
N SER A 95 -21.23 3.62 5.88
CA SER A 95 -19.86 3.80 6.38
C SER A 95 -18.85 3.37 5.31
N LEU A 96 -17.74 4.08 5.19
CA LEU A 96 -16.59 3.67 4.40
C LEU A 96 -15.59 2.98 5.34
N VAL A 97 -15.30 1.70 5.09
CA VAL A 97 -14.19 0.98 5.74
C VAL A 97 -13.03 0.93 4.77
N MET A 98 -11.84 1.31 5.25
CA MET A 98 -10.61 1.41 4.47
C MET A 98 -9.52 0.65 5.20
N ALA A 99 -8.75 -0.15 4.48
CA ALA A 99 -7.59 -0.83 5.03
C ALA A 99 -6.41 -0.75 4.06
N CYS A 100 -5.20 -0.67 4.62
CA CYS A 100 -3.97 -0.79 3.86
C CYS A 100 -3.08 -1.87 4.49
N MET A 101 -2.61 -2.78 3.65
CA MET A 101 -1.63 -3.81 3.98
C MET A 101 -0.25 -3.32 3.56
N VAL A 102 0.69 -3.36 4.49
CA VAL A 102 2.09 -2.98 4.28
C VAL A 102 2.95 -4.22 4.38
N TYR A 103 3.82 -4.42 3.40
CA TYR A 103 4.75 -5.54 3.38
C TYR A 103 5.79 -5.42 4.51
N GLY A 104 5.97 -6.52 5.24
CA GLY A 104 6.84 -6.56 6.42
C GLY A 104 6.09 -6.16 7.70
N LYS A 105 6.58 -6.66 8.84
CA LYS A 105 6.07 -6.28 10.16
C LYS A 105 6.57 -4.89 10.51
N ALA A 106 5.68 -4.06 11.02
CA ALA A 106 6.01 -2.77 11.58
C ALA A 106 6.96 -3.01 12.75
N PRO A 107 7.92 -2.10 13.00
CA PRO A 107 8.84 -2.23 14.11
C PRO A 107 8.09 -2.45 15.42
N ALA A 108 8.56 -3.37 16.26
CA ALA A 108 7.91 -3.63 17.54
C ALA A 108 7.90 -2.38 18.43
N VAL A 109 7.01 -2.35 19.43
CA VAL A 109 7.01 -1.28 20.45
C VAL A 109 8.40 -1.13 21.06
N GLY A 110 8.86 0.11 21.19
CA GLY A 110 10.20 0.45 21.69
C GLY A 110 11.33 0.34 20.65
N LYS A 111 11.03 -0.03 19.41
CA LYS A 111 12.00 -0.04 18.30
C LYS A 111 11.84 1.21 17.43
N PRO A 112 12.93 1.71 16.82
CA PRO A 112 12.86 2.84 15.90
C PRO A 112 12.00 2.50 14.68
N ILE A 113 11.20 3.47 14.24
CA ILE A 113 10.36 3.34 13.03
C ILE A 113 11.21 3.45 11.76
N TYR A 114 12.21 4.34 11.80
CA TYR A 114 13.19 4.59 10.75
C TYR A 114 14.49 5.13 11.38
N LYS A 115 15.61 4.98 10.67
CA LYS A 115 16.89 5.57 11.08
C LYS A 115 16.85 7.09 10.88
N VAL A 116 17.22 7.85 11.91
CA VAL A 116 17.35 9.31 11.78
C VAL A 116 18.59 9.63 10.95
N GLY A 117 18.42 10.42 9.90
CA GLY A 117 19.53 10.78 9.04
C GLY A 117 19.10 11.67 7.88
N LYS A 118 20.04 11.96 6.99
CA LYS A 118 19.74 12.60 5.72
C LYS A 118 19.07 11.59 4.80
N ALA A 119 18.12 12.07 3.99
CA ALA A 119 17.61 11.31 2.85
C ALA A 119 18.75 10.88 1.93
N CYS A 120 18.55 9.80 1.16
CA CYS A 120 19.58 9.29 0.28
C CYS A 120 19.95 10.35 -0.78
N SER A 121 21.23 10.41 -1.13
CA SER A 121 21.77 11.30 -2.16
C SER A 121 22.40 10.51 -3.33
N GLY A 122 22.82 9.28 -3.07
CA GLY A 122 23.32 8.33 -4.05
C GLY A 122 22.82 6.91 -3.78
N HIS A 123 22.94 6.02 -4.77
CA HIS A 123 22.48 4.64 -4.63
C HIS A 123 23.18 3.87 -3.51
N SER A 124 24.44 4.20 -3.20
CA SER A 124 25.20 3.61 -2.10
C SER A 124 24.63 3.92 -0.72
N ASP A 125 23.79 4.95 -0.59
CA ASP A 125 23.16 5.32 0.69
C ASP A 125 21.97 4.40 1.02
N CYS A 126 21.56 3.53 0.09
CA CYS A 126 20.45 2.60 0.24
C CYS A 126 20.98 1.17 0.40
N ASP A 127 21.20 0.75 1.65
CA ASP A 127 21.85 -0.51 1.99
C ASP A 127 20.89 -1.61 2.48
N THR A 128 19.65 -1.27 2.85
CA THR A 128 18.66 -2.21 3.39
C THR A 128 18.39 -3.41 2.47
N TYR A 129 18.28 -3.16 1.16
CA TYR A 129 18.06 -4.22 0.16
C TYR A 129 19.14 -4.20 -0.91
N ALA A 130 19.63 -5.37 -1.29
CA ALA A 130 20.61 -5.49 -2.37
C ALA A 130 20.07 -4.91 -3.68
N GLY A 131 20.90 -4.15 -4.39
CA GLY A 131 20.52 -3.51 -5.66
C GLY A 131 19.56 -2.32 -5.51
N SER A 132 19.37 -1.80 -4.29
CA SER A 132 18.56 -0.60 -4.09
C SER A 132 19.15 0.62 -4.80
N LYS A 133 18.26 1.54 -5.17
CA LYS A 133 18.61 2.79 -5.81
C LYS A 133 17.97 3.94 -5.07
N CYS A 134 18.74 5.01 -4.87
CA CYS A 134 18.17 6.28 -4.45
C CYS A 134 17.33 6.94 -5.57
N GLY A 135 16.09 7.29 -5.25
CA GLY A 135 15.17 8.07 -6.06
C GLY A 135 15.47 9.58 -6.03
N LYS A 136 14.84 10.33 -6.93
CA LYS A 136 15.04 11.80 -7.02
C LYS A 136 14.45 12.57 -5.84
N ASP A 137 13.52 11.96 -5.13
CA ASP A 137 12.86 12.43 -3.93
C ASP A 137 13.62 12.09 -2.64
N GLY A 138 14.78 11.41 -2.75
CA GLY A 138 15.57 10.97 -1.61
C GLY A 138 15.04 9.71 -0.92
N LEU A 139 14.09 9.00 -1.55
CA LEU A 139 13.60 7.70 -1.09
C LEU A 139 14.40 6.55 -1.72
N CYS A 140 14.67 5.52 -0.92
CA CYS A 140 15.29 4.29 -1.41
C CYS A 140 14.25 3.41 -2.11
N ILE A 141 14.51 3.06 -3.36
CA ILE A 141 13.74 2.11 -4.14
C ILE A 141 14.44 0.76 -4.02
N ALA A 142 13.77 -0.21 -3.40
CA ALA A 142 14.33 -1.55 -3.23
C ALA A 142 14.67 -2.20 -4.57
N GLY A 143 15.81 -2.89 -4.62
CA GLY A 143 16.16 -3.74 -5.75
C GLY A 143 15.19 -4.92 -5.87
N TYR A 144 15.26 -5.65 -6.99
CA TYR A 144 14.53 -6.90 -7.10
C TYR A 144 15.05 -7.87 -6.03
N PRO A 145 14.17 -8.49 -5.21
CA PRO A 145 14.59 -9.60 -4.38
C PRO A 145 15.08 -10.70 -5.33
N ASP A 146 16.37 -10.99 -5.30
CA ASP A 146 16.92 -12.14 -6.01
C ASP A 146 16.24 -13.39 -5.42
N PRO A 147 15.43 -14.14 -6.19
CA PRO A 147 14.73 -15.32 -5.68
C PRO A 147 15.70 -16.42 -5.20
N ASN A 148 16.99 -16.32 -5.54
CA ASN A 148 18.03 -17.24 -5.10
C ASN A 148 18.81 -16.74 -3.88
N LYS A 149 18.59 -15.49 -3.45
CA LYS A 149 19.22 -14.93 -2.25
C LYS A 149 18.23 -15.01 -1.08
N LYS A 150 18.44 -16.03 -0.22
CA LYS A 150 17.73 -16.16 1.06
C LYS A 150 17.81 -14.82 1.83
N PRO A 151 16.73 -14.36 2.49
CA PRO A 151 16.81 -13.22 3.40
C PRO A 151 17.94 -13.44 4.39
N GLU A 152 18.91 -12.54 4.35
CA GLU A 152 20.03 -12.55 5.28
C GLU A 152 19.45 -12.31 6.68
N PRO A 153 19.75 -13.18 7.67
CA PRO A 153 19.26 -12.96 9.02
C PRO A 153 19.73 -11.61 9.54
N GLU A 154 18.85 -10.95 10.29
CA GLU A 154 19.08 -9.70 11.01
C GLU A 154 20.48 -9.69 11.64
N PRO A 155 21.31 -8.65 11.41
CA PRO A 155 22.67 -8.64 11.93
C PRO A 155 22.66 -8.61 13.46
N GLU A 156 23.18 -9.67 14.07
CA GLU A 156 23.50 -9.70 15.50
C GLU A 156 24.54 -8.60 15.85
N PRO A 157 24.49 -8.01 17.05
CA PRO A 157 25.41 -6.94 17.45
C PRO A 157 26.89 -7.38 17.42
N PRO A 158 27.84 -6.48 17.08
CA PRO A 158 29.18 -6.87 16.68
C PRO A 158 30.03 -7.37 17.85
N THR A 159 30.65 -8.54 17.68
CA THR A 159 31.77 -9.01 18.51
C THR A 159 33.04 -9.17 17.64
N GLU A 160 34.19 -8.82 18.22
CA GLU A 160 35.47 -8.49 17.58
C GLU A 160 36.36 -9.69 17.16
N LYS A 161 37.16 -9.46 16.09
CA LYS A 161 38.48 -10.02 15.66
C LYS A 161 38.62 -10.99 14.43
N PRO A 162 39.78 -10.92 13.71
CA PRO A 162 39.99 -11.20 12.26
C PRO A 162 40.96 -12.39 11.98
N PRO A 163 41.58 -12.60 10.78
CA PRO A 163 41.21 -12.46 9.35
C PRO A 163 41.47 -13.75 8.50
N THR A 164 41.19 -13.66 7.17
CA THR A 164 41.77 -14.44 6.03
C THR A 164 41.09 -15.82 5.77
N THR A 165 40.70 -16.23 4.56
CA THR A 165 41.45 -16.27 3.29
C THR A 165 40.53 -16.50 2.08
N GLN A 166 40.97 -15.99 0.93
CA GLN A 166 40.39 -16.03 -0.42
C GLN A 166 40.36 -17.42 -1.08
N GLY A 167 39.47 -17.57 -2.06
CA GLY A 167 39.49 -18.60 -3.13
C GLY A 167 38.16 -18.52 -3.90
N SER A 168 38.05 -17.73 -4.98
CA SER A 168 38.51 -17.93 -6.37
C SER A 168 37.73 -19.00 -7.15
N SER A 169 37.31 -18.56 -8.36
CA SER A 169 36.97 -19.31 -9.58
C SER A 169 35.49 -19.66 -9.84
N GLU A 170 34.94 -19.73 -11.06
CA GLU A 170 35.14 -19.14 -12.41
C GLU A 170 34.16 -19.88 -13.35
N GLY A 171 33.54 -19.20 -14.33
CA GLY A 171 32.92 -19.78 -15.55
C GLY A 171 31.57 -20.51 -15.37
N SER A 172 30.60 -20.50 -16.30
CA SER A 172 30.54 -20.11 -17.70
C SER A 172 29.05 -20.06 -18.13
N SER A 173 28.65 -19.06 -18.93
CA SER A 173 27.29 -18.89 -19.47
C SER A 173 27.15 -19.51 -20.86
N GLN A 174 26.00 -20.14 -21.13
CA GLN A 174 25.45 -20.35 -22.46
C GLN A 174 23.94 -20.06 -22.48
N GLU A 175 23.54 -19.14 -23.37
CA GLU A 175 22.17 -18.87 -23.88
C GLU A 175 21.88 -19.82 -25.09
N PRO A 176 20.70 -19.83 -25.77
CA PRO A 176 19.35 -19.21 -25.58
C PRO A 176 18.22 -20.28 -25.77
N PRO A 177 16.92 -20.02 -26.12
CA PRO A 177 16.17 -18.77 -26.38
C PRO A 177 14.80 -18.63 -25.66
N THR A 178 14.25 -17.42 -25.61
CA THR A 178 12.85 -17.18 -25.16
C THR A 178 12.03 -16.57 -26.27
N GLU A 179 11.02 -17.31 -26.72
CA GLU A 179 9.97 -16.90 -27.64
C GLU A 179 8.71 -16.47 -26.86
N SER A 180 8.05 -15.46 -27.43
CA SER A 180 6.74 -14.85 -27.13
C SER A 180 5.68 -15.73 -26.45
N THR A 181 4.89 -15.15 -25.54
CA THR A 181 3.42 -15.01 -25.70
C THR A 181 2.78 -14.23 -24.55
N SER A 182 2.11 -13.13 -24.92
CA SER A 182 1.19 -12.33 -24.12
C SER A 182 -0.13 -13.06 -23.86
N GLN A 183 -0.68 -13.00 -22.64
CA GLN A 183 -2.10 -13.27 -22.38
C GLN A 183 -2.72 -12.24 -21.41
N PRO A 184 -4.05 -12.01 -21.53
CA PRO A 184 -4.69 -10.74 -21.24
C PRO A 184 -5.31 -10.66 -19.84
N GLY A 185 -5.43 -9.42 -19.34
CA GLY A 185 -6.02 -9.10 -18.03
C GLY A 185 -7.49 -9.48 -17.92
N TYR A 186 -7.82 -10.14 -16.82
CA TYR A 186 -9.20 -10.34 -16.37
C TYR A 186 -9.66 -9.11 -15.59
N LEU A 187 -10.53 -8.32 -16.20
CA LEU A 187 -11.37 -7.35 -15.50
C LEU A 187 -12.51 -8.11 -14.80
N HIS A 188 -12.56 -8.05 -13.47
CA HIS A 188 -13.69 -8.58 -12.72
C HIS A 188 -14.95 -7.73 -12.98
N PRO A 189 -16.14 -8.37 -13.08
CA PRO A 189 -17.39 -7.67 -13.36
C PRO A 189 -17.83 -6.82 -12.17
N VAL A 190 -18.17 -5.56 -12.44
CA VAL A 190 -18.76 -4.63 -11.48
C VAL A 190 -20.18 -5.13 -11.14
N ASP A 191 -20.40 -5.52 -9.88
CA ASP A 191 -21.73 -5.92 -9.40
C ASP A 191 -22.61 -4.67 -9.21
N PHE A 192 -23.57 -4.49 -10.12
CA PHE A 192 -24.53 -3.38 -10.13
C PHE A 192 -25.50 -3.40 -8.92
N ARG A 193 -25.51 -4.43 -8.08
CA ARG A 193 -26.36 -4.49 -6.88
C ARG A 193 -25.80 -3.71 -5.68
N LEU A 194 -24.58 -3.18 -5.79
CA LEU A 194 -23.91 -2.42 -4.72
C LEU A 194 -23.90 -0.90 -4.95
N ILE A 195 -24.74 -0.38 -5.85
CA ILE A 195 -24.97 1.07 -5.98
C ILE A 195 -25.93 1.46 -4.86
N THR A 196 -25.38 1.78 -3.68
CA THR A 196 -26.15 2.50 -2.67
C THR A 196 -26.64 3.79 -3.31
N VAL A 197 -27.96 3.93 -3.39
CA VAL A 197 -28.67 5.00 -4.08
C VAL A 197 -28.33 6.35 -3.45
N CYS A 198 -27.25 6.96 -3.93
CA CYS A 198 -26.92 8.37 -3.69
C CYS A 198 -27.77 9.30 -4.57
N ASP A 199 -28.57 8.76 -5.49
CA ASP A 199 -29.23 9.52 -6.53
C ASP A 199 -30.66 9.04 -6.80
N LEU A 200 -31.59 9.53 -6.00
CA LEU A 200 -33.01 9.51 -6.36
C LEU A 200 -33.29 10.38 -7.61
N LEU A 201 -32.34 11.25 -7.99
CA LEU A 201 -32.44 12.11 -9.18
C LEU A 201 -32.02 11.38 -10.47
N HIS A 202 -30.98 10.53 -10.42
CA HIS A 202 -30.60 9.70 -11.57
C HIS A 202 -31.48 8.46 -11.76
N LEU A 203 -32.12 7.95 -10.69
CA LEU A 203 -33.10 6.86 -10.84
C LEU A 203 -34.36 7.35 -11.56
N HIS A 204 -34.79 8.60 -11.34
CA HIS A 204 -35.84 9.21 -12.16
C HIS A 204 -35.42 9.33 -13.62
N PHE A 205 -34.16 9.69 -13.90
CA PHE A 205 -33.65 9.77 -15.27
C PHE A 205 -33.59 8.39 -15.95
N ALA A 206 -33.11 7.36 -15.26
CA ALA A 206 -33.07 5.99 -15.76
C ALA A 206 -34.47 5.39 -15.97
N LEU A 207 -35.42 5.64 -15.06
CA LEU A 207 -36.83 5.21 -15.22
C LEU A 207 -37.55 5.97 -16.33
N PHE A 208 -37.22 7.24 -16.57
CA PHE A 208 -37.75 8.00 -17.72
C PHE A 208 -37.26 7.42 -19.05
N LEU A 209 -35.98 7.03 -19.14
CA LEU A 209 -35.41 6.44 -20.37
C LEU A 209 -35.95 5.04 -20.70
N VAL A 210 -36.39 4.27 -19.69
CA VAL A 210 -37.04 2.96 -19.91
C VAL A 210 -38.50 3.11 -20.39
N LYS A 211 -39.14 4.26 -20.16
CA LYS A 211 -40.59 4.45 -20.40
C LYS A 211 -40.94 5.21 -21.69
N THR A 212 -39.97 5.74 -22.43
CA THR A 212 -40.18 6.42 -23.72
C THR A 212 -39.19 5.92 -24.79
N PRO A 213 -39.55 4.87 -25.55
CA PRO A 213 -38.67 4.28 -26.58
C PRO A 213 -38.35 5.19 -27.79
N HIS A 214 -38.89 6.41 -27.85
CA HIS A 214 -38.74 7.32 -29.00
C HIS A 214 -37.48 8.21 -28.96
N LEU A 215 -36.68 8.19 -27.88
CA LEU A 215 -35.50 9.07 -27.73
C LEU A 215 -34.14 8.38 -27.96
N ARG A 216 -34.13 7.13 -28.46
CA ARG A 216 -32.87 6.38 -28.67
C ARG A 216 -32.08 6.79 -29.94
N GLN A 217 -32.61 7.68 -30.78
CA GLN A 217 -32.05 7.91 -32.13
C GLN A 217 -31.27 9.22 -32.31
N GLU A 218 -31.24 10.12 -31.33
CA GLU A 218 -30.64 11.47 -31.50
C GLU A 218 -29.24 11.64 -30.88
N MET A 219 -28.64 10.61 -30.23
CA MET A 219 -27.37 10.79 -29.50
C MET A 219 -26.12 10.24 -30.19
N ASN A 220 -26.18 9.95 -31.50
CA ASN A 220 -25.03 9.51 -32.29
C ASN A 220 -24.30 10.65 -33.03
N THR A 221 -24.62 11.92 -32.74
CA THR A 221 -23.98 13.09 -33.41
C THR A 221 -23.20 14.01 -32.46
N TRP A 222 -22.94 13.58 -31.22
CA TRP A 222 -22.23 14.40 -30.22
C TRP A 222 -20.90 13.78 -29.74
N MET A 223 -20.30 12.90 -30.54
CA MET A 223 -18.95 12.37 -30.33
C MET A 223 -18.08 12.61 -31.58
N ASP A 224 -18.04 13.88 -32.00
CA ASP A 224 -16.90 14.52 -32.68
C ASP A 224 -16.59 15.82 -31.93
#